data_AF-A0A4C2ENA9-F1
#
_entry.id   AF-A0A4C2ENA9-F1
#
_cell.length_a   1.000
_cell.length_b   1.000
_cell.length_c   1.000
_cell.angle_alpha   90.00
_cell.angle_beta   90.00
_cell.angle_gamma   90.00
#
_symmetry.space_group_name_H-M   'P 1'
#
loop_
_entity.id
_entity.type
_entity.pdbx_description
1 polymer ?
#
loop_
_entity_poly.entity_id
_entity_poly.type
_entity_poly.pdbx_seq_one_letter_code
_entity_poly.pdbx_strand_id
1 'polypeptide(L)'
;MANTTDGRPSSKVARLIDEYELDGLGAEMEARWTGDGEERMSLRDLAEFFNKRLLERALVDAGLSALESDVESTYENLTGDDISTGVRTDTVNRLERNGIDVDSLETDFVTYQAIRSYLKEWRGAEYQGLSDDEKIEKDLESIQRLLTRTLSVTDQRIEKLRDTGRIDIEDFEVFLDAQVLCQSCGSQYAVAEFFEQGGCECQQD
;
A
#
# COMPACT_ATOMS: atom_id res chain seq x y z
N MET A 1 -15.47 -36.31 13.12
CA MET A 1 -14.99 -36.92 11.86
C MET A 1 -13.70 -36.22 11.52
N ALA A 2 -12.58 -36.95 11.48
CA ALA A 2 -11.26 -36.39 11.24
C ALA A 2 -11.17 -35.95 9.77
N ASN A 3 -11.10 -34.65 9.53
CA ASN A 3 -10.89 -34.14 8.18
C ASN A 3 -9.39 -34.14 7.92
N THR A 4 -9.02 -34.91 6.89
CA THR A 4 -7.70 -35.06 6.29
C THR A 4 -6.96 -33.73 6.20
N THR A 5 -5.86 -33.59 6.94
CA THR A 5 -4.84 -32.58 6.68
C THR A 5 -4.23 -32.89 5.32
N ASP A 6 -4.71 -32.17 4.32
CA ASP A 6 -4.07 -32.00 3.02
C ASP A 6 -2.57 -31.76 3.24
N GLY A 7 -1.69 -32.41 2.49
CA GLY A 7 -0.24 -32.49 2.74
C GLY A 7 0.54 -31.17 2.56
N ARG A 8 -0.10 -30.04 2.83
CA ARG A 8 0.41 -28.69 2.70
C ARG A 8 1.28 -28.31 3.91
N PRO A 9 2.35 -27.52 3.71
CA PRO A 9 3.25 -27.10 4.79
C PRO A 9 2.53 -26.25 5.85
N SER A 10 2.85 -26.38 7.14
CA SER A 10 2.20 -25.57 8.18
C SER A 10 2.28 -24.07 7.88
N SER A 11 1.14 -23.36 7.88
CA SER A 11 1.10 -21.91 7.66
C SER A 11 0.35 -21.19 8.77
N LYS A 12 1.02 -20.22 9.41
CA LYS A 12 0.42 -19.34 10.42
C LYS A 12 -0.77 -18.59 9.83
N VAL A 13 -0.65 -18.08 8.60
CA VAL A 13 -1.71 -17.34 7.92
C VAL A 13 -2.93 -18.24 7.66
N ALA A 14 -2.72 -19.47 7.19
CA ALA A 14 -3.83 -20.42 6.98
C ALA A 14 -4.57 -20.72 8.30
N ARG A 15 -3.81 -21.01 9.37
CA ARG A 15 -4.37 -21.22 10.71
C ARG A 15 -5.21 -20.02 11.16
N LEU A 16 -4.69 -18.80 10.98
CA LEU A 16 -5.36 -17.58 11.43
C LEU A 16 -6.61 -17.24 10.61
N ILE A 17 -6.61 -17.55 9.31
CA ILE A 17 -7.83 -17.43 8.49
C ILE A 17 -8.94 -18.30 9.06
N ASP A 18 -8.62 -19.56 9.40
CA ASP A 18 -9.60 -20.48 9.96
C ASP A 18 -10.04 -20.05 11.38
N GLU A 19 -9.09 -19.61 12.22
CA GLU A 19 -9.33 -19.23 13.62
C GLU A 19 -10.16 -17.96 13.77
N TYR A 20 -9.97 -16.97 12.89
CA TYR A 20 -10.71 -15.71 12.87
C TYR A 20 -11.90 -15.72 11.90
N GLU A 21 -12.23 -16.88 11.31
CA GLU A 21 -13.34 -17.04 10.35
C GLU A 21 -13.26 -16.03 9.18
N LEU A 22 -12.05 -15.79 8.66
CA LEU A 22 -11.77 -14.83 7.59
C LEU A 22 -11.89 -15.49 6.21
N ASP A 23 -13.02 -16.16 5.98
CA ASP A 23 -13.29 -16.89 4.74
C ASP A 23 -13.12 -15.99 3.50
N GLY A 24 -12.39 -16.49 2.51
CA GLY A 24 -12.12 -15.76 1.26
C GLY A 24 -10.95 -14.77 1.32
N LEU A 25 -10.50 -14.35 2.50
CA LEU A 25 -9.37 -13.41 2.64
C LEU A 25 -8.09 -13.96 2.01
N GLY A 26 -7.91 -15.29 2.09
CA GLY A 26 -6.85 -15.98 1.37
C GLY A 26 -6.85 -15.60 -0.10
N ALA A 27 -7.96 -15.86 -0.80
CA ALA A 27 -8.20 -15.58 -2.23
C ALA A 27 -7.96 -14.10 -2.58
N GLU A 28 -8.53 -13.19 -1.78
CA GLU A 28 -8.36 -11.75 -1.93
C GLU A 28 -6.88 -11.33 -1.88
N MET A 29 -6.11 -11.85 -0.93
CA MET A 29 -4.67 -11.54 -0.83
C MET A 29 -3.86 -12.02 -2.04
N GLU A 30 -4.23 -13.11 -2.72
CA GLU A 30 -3.54 -13.50 -3.96
C GLU A 30 -3.94 -12.60 -5.11
N ALA A 31 -5.23 -12.31 -5.28
CA ALA A 31 -5.68 -11.41 -6.34
C ALA A 31 -4.96 -10.06 -6.27
N ARG A 32 -4.88 -9.48 -5.06
CA ARG A 32 -4.13 -8.24 -4.81
C ARG A 32 -2.63 -8.39 -4.99
N TRP A 33 -2.06 -9.57 -4.79
CA TRP A 33 -0.62 -9.78 -4.98
C TRP A 33 -0.24 -10.03 -6.45
N THR A 34 -1.07 -10.77 -7.18
CA THR A 34 -0.89 -11.11 -8.59
C THR A 34 -1.31 -9.97 -9.52
N GLY A 35 -2.22 -9.10 -9.08
CA GLY A 35 -2.81 -8.03 -9.90
C GLY A 35 -4.01 -8.51 -10.72
N ASP A 36 -4.61 -9.67 -10.40
CA ASP A 36 -5.81 -10.16 -11.08
C ASP A 36 -7.05 -9.35 -10.66
N GLY A 37 -7.31 -8.26 -11.39
CA GLY A 37 -8.56 -7.49 -11.29
C GLY A 37 -8.65 -6.51 -10.11
N GLU A 38 -7.57 -6.30 -9.36
CA GLU A 38 -7.48 -5.34 -8.24
C GLU A 38 -6.14 -4.58 -8.23
N GLU A 39 -6.08 -3.45 -7.52
CA GLU A 39 -4.84 -2.70 -7.31
C GLU A 39 -3.80 -3.57 -6.60
N ARG A 40 -2.59 -3.59 -7.15
CA ARG A 40 -1.54 -4.50 -6.73
C ARG A 40 -0.90 -4.08 -5.41
N MET A 41 -0.91 -4.97 -4.42
CA MET A 41 -0.29 -4.76 -3.11
C MET A 41 1.07 -5.45 -2.99
N SER A 42 2.02 -4.79 -2.31
CA SER A 42 3.27 -5.45 -1.94
C SER A 42 3.03 -6.49 -0.84
N LEU A 43 3.97 -7.43 -0.66
CA LEU A 43 3.90 -8.41 0.44
C LEU A 43 3.88 -7.76 1.83
N ARG A 44 4.42 -6.54 1.96
CA ARG A 44 4.40 -5.78 3.19
C ARG A 44 3.01 -5.19 3.42
N ASP A 45 2.44 -4.55 2.41
CA ASP A 45 1.09 -3.99 2.49
C ASP A 45 0.06 -5.10 2.74
N LEU A 46 0.25 -6.28 2.16
CA LEU A 46 -0.60 -7.45 2.42
C LEU A 46 -0.49 -7.95 3.86
N ALA A 47 0.69 -7.87 4.49
CA ALA A 47 0.83 -8.22 5.90
C ALA A 47 0.08 -7.22 6.79
N GLU A 48 0.19 -5.92 6.50
CA GLU A 48 -0.57 -4.88 7.20
C GLU A 48 -2.07 -5.05 6.99
N PHE A 49 -2.51 -5.29 5.76
CA PHE A 49 -3.91 -5.57 5.43
C PHE A 49 -4.44 -6.78 6.20
N PHE A 50 -3.70 -7.89 6.20
CA PHE A 50 -4.09 -9.09 6.96
C PHE A 50 -4.19 -8.81 8.47
N ASN A 51 -3.21 -8.12 9.04
CA ASN A 51 -3.20 -7.79 10.47
C ASN A 51 -4.35 -6.84 10.84
N LYS A 52 -4.67 -5.87 9.98
CA LYS A 52 -5.85 -5.00 10.15
C LYS A 52 -7.15 -5.81 10.12
N ARG A 53 -7.28 -6.83 9.26
CA ARG A 53 -8.44 -7.75 9.26
C ARG A 53 -8.55 -8.59 10.53
N LEU A 54 -7.43 -9.06 11.09
CA LEU A 54 -7.43 -9.74 12.40
C LEU A 54 -7.92 -8.80 13.52
N LEU A 55 -7.42 -7.57 13.54
CA LEU A 55 -7.83 -6.56 14.52
C LEU A 55 -9.31 -6.20 14.35
N GLU A 56 -9.77 -5.96 13.12
CA GLU A 56 -11.18 -5.69 12.81
C GLU A 56 -12.07 -6.81 13.33
N ARG A 57 -11.70 -8.07 13.08
CA ARG A 57 -12.47 -9.21 13.58
C ARG A 57 -12.47 -9.29 15.11
N ALA A 58 -11.32 -9.09 15.76
CA ALA A 58 -11.23 -9.08 17.21
C ALA A 58 -12.10 -7.98 17.85
N LEU A 59 -12.18 -6.80 17.22
CA LEU A 59 -13.05 -5.71 17.65
C LEU A 59 -14.54 -6.10 17.52
N VAL A 60 -14.92 -6.69 16.40
CA VAL A 60 -16.31 -7.15 16.15
C VAL A 60 -16.72 -8.25 17.13
N ASP A 61 -15.85 -9.23 17.40
CA ASP A 61 -16.12 -10.32 18.35
C ASP A 61 -16.24 -9.81 19.79
N ALA A 62 -15.54 -8.73 20.13
CA ALA A 62 -15.70 -8.01 21.40
C ALA A 62 -16.97 -7.12 21.46
N GLY A 63 -17.79 -7.11 20.40
CA GLY A 63 -19.02 -6.33 20.31
C GLY A 63 -18.80 -4.83 20.04
N LEU A 64 -17.61 -4.45 19.56
CA LEU A 64 -17.30 -3.08 19.16
C LEU A 64 -17.65 -2.85 17.68
N SER A 65 -18.11 -1.65 17.38
CA SER A 65 -18.21 -1.20 15.98
C SER A 65 -16.81 -0.91 15.45
N ALA A 66 -16.40 -1.61 14.40
CA ALA A 66 -15.13 -1.36 13.72
C ALA A 66 -15.38 -0.45 12.50
N LEU A 67 -15.03 0.83 12.60
CA LEU A 67 -14.90 1.70 11.42
C LEU A 67 -13.49 1.55 10.85
N GLU A 68 -13.35 1.59 9.53
CA GLU A 68 -12.05 1.42 8.85
C GLU A 68 -10.97 2.39 9.38
N SER A 69 -11.32 3.67 9.55
CA SER A 69 -10.42 4.68 10.12
C SER A 69 -10.01 4.39 11.57
N ASP A 70 -10.87 3.73 12.35
CA ASP A 70 -10.60 3.37 13.74
C ASP A 70 -9.68 2.14 13.82
N VAL A 71 -9.86 1.18 12.90
CA VAL A 71 -8.97 0.00 12.77
C VAL A 71 -7.57 0.43 12.37
N GLU A 72 -7.46 1.32 11.38
CA GLU A 72 -6.16 1.83 10.93
C GLU A 72 -5.41 2.57 12.03
N SER A 73 -6.07 3.53 12.69
CA SER A 73 -5.47 4.29 13.79
C SER A 73 -5.09 3.38 14.97
N THR A 74 -5.90 2.37 15.27
CA THR A 74 -5.63 1.43 16.37
C THR A 74 -4.45 0.52 16.04
N TYR A 75 -4.37 0.00 14.81
CA TYR A 75 -3.26 -0.81 14.35
C TYR A 75 -1.94 -0.03 14.36
N GLU A 76 -1.95 1.22 13.88
CA GLU A 76 -0.79 2.11 13.92
C GLU A 76 -0.34 2.37 15.36
N ASN A 77 -1.26 2.67 16.28
CA ASN A 77 -0.92 2.88 17.69
C ASN A 77 -0.30 1.66 18.38
N LEU A 78 -0.60 0.44 17.92
CA LEU A 78 -0.05 -0.80 18.45
C LEU A 78 1.33 -1.12 17.86
N THR A 79 1.51 -0.91 16.56
CA THR A 79 2.64 -1.43 15.79
C THR A 79 3.63 -0.38 15.28
N GLY A 80 3.25 0.90 15.29
CA GLY A 80 4.05 1.99 14.75
C GLY A 80 5.29 2.29 15.58
N ASP A 81 6.44 2.40 14.92
CA ASP A 81 7.73 2.69 15.55
C ASP A 81 7.82 4.13 16.12
N ASP A 82 7.05 5.06 15.56
CA ASP A 82 7.04 6.49 15.94
C ASP A 82 5.97 6.83 17.00
N ILE A 83 5.31 5.82 17.58
CA ILE A 83 4.23 6.03 18.56
C ILE A 83 4.80 6.19 19.97
N SER A 84 4.33 7.23 20.66
CA SER A 84 4.71 7.44 22.06
C SER A 84 4.24 6.28 22.94
N THR A 85 5.03 5.90 23.94
CA THR A 85 4.66 4.83 24.88
C THR A 85 3.31 5.08 25.54
N GLY A 86 2.98 6.35 25.85
CA GLY A 86 1.68 6.72 26.43
C GLY A 86 0.50 6.40 25.52
N VAL A 87 0.57 6.78 24.24
CA VAL A 87 -0.49 6.51 23.24
C VAL A 87 -0.67 4.99 23.05
N ARG A 88 0.43 4.23 22.99
CA ARG A 88 0.37 2.78 22.91
C ARG A 88 -0.29 2.18 24.15
N THR A 89 0.14 2.57 25.35
CA THR A 89 -0.44 2.09 26.61
C THR A 89 -1.93 2.42 26.74
N ASP A 90 -2.37 3.62 26.33
CA ASP A 90 -3.78 3.99 26.35
C ASP A 90 -4.61 3.14 25.38
N THR A 91 -4.05 2.84 24.20
CA THR A 91 -4.68 1.96 23.20
C THR A 91 -4.81 0.54 23.73
N VAL A 92 -3.75 -0.04 24.30
CA VAL A 92 -3.77 -1.38 24.92
C VAL A 92 -4.83 -1.44 26.02
N ASN A 93 -4.79 -0.51 26.98
CA ASN A 93 -5.75 -0.46 28.08
C ASN A 93 -7.19 -0.32 27.59
N ARG A 94 -7.42 0.41 26.49
CA ARG A 94 -8.74 0.55 25.88
C ARG A 94 -9.22 -0.79 25.32
N LEU A 95 -8.39 -1.52 24.61
CA LEU A 95 -8.75 -2.82 24.03
C LEU A 95 -9.00 -3.87 25.12
N GLU A 96 -8.11 -3.97 26.11
CA GLU A 96 -8.25 -4.93 27.22
C GLU A 96 -9.52 -4.69 28.05
N ARG A 97 -9.89 -3.43 28.30
CA ARG A 97 -11.15 -3.09 28.99
C ARG A 97 -12.39 -3.56 28.24
N ASN A 98 -12.29 -3.72 26.93
CA ASN A 98 -13.37 -4.26 26.10
C ASN A 98 -13.24 -5.77 25.87
N GLY A 99 -12.34 -6.45 26.60
CA GLY A 99 -12.21 -7.91 26.58
C GLY A 99 -11.31 -8.47 25.49
N ILE A 100 -10.51 -7.63 24.82
CA ILE A 100 -9.56 -8.06 23.79
C ILE A 100 -8.21 -8.37 24.44
N ASP A 101 -7.71 -9.58 24.24
CA ASP A 101 -6.35 -9.98 24.62
C ASP A 101 -5.35 -9.43 23.59
N VAL A 102 -4.73 -8.30 23.93
CA VAL A 102 -3.82 -7.59 23.01
C VAL A 102 -2.52 -8.37 22.80
N ASP A 103 -2.00 -9.03 23.83
CA ASP A 103 -0.77 -9.82 23.71
C ASP A 103 -0.96 -11.00 22.75
N SER A 104 -2.11 -11.67 22.82
CA SER A 104 -2.46 -12.74 21.87
C SER A 104 -2.64 -12.17 20.46
N LEU A 105 -3.34 -11.05 20.31
CA LEU A 105 -3.57 -10.41 19.01
C LEU A 105 -2.27 -9.97 18.34
N GLU A 106 -1.36 -9.32 19.08
CA GLU A 106 -0.04 -8.92 18.56
C GLU A 106 0.82 -10.13 18.21
N THR A 107 0.69 -11.22 18.98
CA THR A 107 1.36 -12.49 18.67
C THR A 107 0.83 -13.10 17.37
N ASP A 108 -0.44 -12.89 17.03
CA ASP A 108 -1.04 -13.37 15.80
C ASP A 108 -0.68 -12.54 14.58
N PHE A 109 -0.32 -11.27 14.74
CA PHE A 109 0.16 -10.46 13.64
C PHE A 109 1.29 -11.13 12.84
N VAL A 110 1.19 -11.01 11.53
CA VAL A 110 2.05 -11.70 10.57
C VAL A 110 3.00 -10.71 9.92
N THR A 111 4.16 -11.21 9.54
CA THR A 111 5.16 -10.44 8.78
C THR A 111 4.99 -10.69 7.29
N TYR A 112 5.64 -9.87 6.47
CA TYR A 112 5.68 -10.08 5.03
C TYR A 112 6.27 -11.45 4.65
N GLN A 113 7.19 -12.03 5.45
CA GLN A 113 7.70 -13.38 5.19
C GLN A 113 6.62 -14.44 5.38
N ALA A 114 5.77 -14.30 6.40
CA ALA A 114 4.66 -15.23 6.62
C ALA A 114 3.62 -15.16 5.49
N ILE A 115 3.29 -13.94 5.02
CA ILE A 115 2.44 -13.76 3.83
C ILE A 115 3.09 -14.39 2.59
N ARG A 116 4.38 -14.16 2.36
CA ARG A 116 5.12 -14.73 1.22
C ARG A 116 5.04 -16.25 1.20
N SER A 117 5.32 -16.91 2.33
CA SER A 117 5.25 -18.37 2.42
C SER A 117 3.82 -18.87 2.28
N TYR A 118 2.82 -18.16 2.83
CA TYR A 118 1.42 -18.51 2.60
C TYR A 118 1.04 -18.45 1.11
N LEU A 119 1.31 -17.33 0.43
CA LEU A 119 0.94 -17.17 -0.98
C LEU A 119 1.69 -18.17 -1.87
N LYS A 120 3.01 -18.26 -1.74
CA LYS A 120 3.83 -19.11 -2.62
C LYS A 120 3.75 -20.60 -2.29
N GLU A 121 3.85 -20.95 -1.01
CA GLU A 121 4.06 -22.35 -0.59
C GLU A 121 2.75 -23.03 -0.19
N TRP A 122 1.80 -22.29 0.41
CA TRP A 122 0.49 -22.85 0.79
C TRP A 122 -0.54 -22.73 -0.33
N ARG A 123 -0.59 -21.60 -1.04
CA ARG A 123 -1.58 -21.35 -2.10
C ARG A 123 -1.05 -21.64 -3.50
N GLY A 124 0.25 -21.80 -3.67
CA GLY A 124 0.86 -22.03 -4.97
C GLY A 124 0.80 -20.82 -5.90
N ALA A 125 0.56 -19.63 -5.35
CA ALA A 125 0.47 -18.40 -6.12
C ALA A 125 1.85 -18.07 -6.71
N GLU A 126 1.89 -17.83 -8.02
CA GLU A 126 3.08 -17.39 -8.71
C GLU A 126 3.03 -15.88 -8.91
N TYR A 127 4.10 -15.20 -8.49
CA TYR A 127 4.26 -13.78 -8.80
C TYR A 127 4.55 -13.65 -10.29
N GLN A 128 3.53 -13.33 -11.08
CA GLN A 128 3.74 -12.79 -12.41
C GLN A 128 4.48 -11.46 -12.20
N GLY A 129 5.72 -11.31 -12.68
CA GLY A 129 6.36 -9.99 -12.68
C GLY A 129 5.42 -8.96 -13.31
N LEU A 130 5.52 -7.68 -12.92
CA LEU A 130 4.79 -6.63 -13.66
C LEU A 130 5.04 -6.85 -15.15
N SER A 131 3.97 -6.88 -15.94
CA SER A 131 4.06 -6.80 -17.39
C SER A 131 4.87 -5.56 -17.75
N ASP A 132 5.44 -5.54 -18.96
CA ASP A 132 6.22 -4.36 -19.36
C ASP A 132 5.32 -3.10 -19.39
N ASP A 133 4.04 -3.25 -19.73
CA ASP A 133 3.04 -2.18 -19.69
C ASP A 133 2.79 -1.69 -18.25
N GLU A 134 2.61 -2.60 -17.28
CA GLU A 134 2.42 -2.23 -15.87
C GLU A 134 3.67 -1.54 -15.27
N LYS A 135 4.88 -1.90 -15.73
CA LYS A 135 6.10 -1.19 -15.31
C LYS A 135 6.14 0.22 -15.88
N ILE A 136 5.81 0.38 -17.16
CA ILE A 136 5.78 1.68 -17.83
C ILE A 136 4.77 2.60 -17.14
N GLU A 137 3.56 2.11 -16.85
CA GLU A 137 2.52 2.86 -16.14
C GLU A 137 2.99 3.30 -14.75
N LYS A 138 3.57 2.38 -13.97
CA LYS A 138 4.07 2.70 -12.62
C LYS A 138 5.21 3.72 -12.63
N ASP A 139 6.12 3.63 -13.59
CA ASP A 139 7.20 4.60 -13.74
C ASP A 139 6.65 5.97 -14.15
N LEU A 140 5.63 6.01 -15.02
CA LEU A 140 4.94 7.24 -15.39
C LEU A 140 4.25 7.91 -14.17
N GLU A 141 3.50 7.15 -13.37
CA GLU A 141 2.87 7.68 -12.15
C GLU A 141 3.90 8.26 -11.17
N SER A 142 5.04 7.57 -11.01
CA SER A 142 6.13 8.02 -10.15
C SER A 142 6.66 9.39 -10.60
N ILE A 143 6.85 9.57 -11.91
CA ILE A 143 7.27 10.85 -12.49
C ILE A 143 6.20 11.92 -12.26
N GLN A 144 4.92 11.64 -12.52
CA GLN A 144 3.83 12.60 -12.33
C GLN A 144 3.73 13.07 -10.87
N ARG A 145 3.94 12.19 -9.90
CA ARG A 145 4.01 12.53 -8.47
C ARG A 145 5.15 13.50 -8.16
N LEU A 146 6.34 13.29 -8.75
CA LEU A 146 7.48 14.20 -8.60
C LEU A 146 7.21 15.57 -9.22
N LEU A 147 6.59 15.62 -10.41
CA LEU A 147 6.23 16.86 -11.08
C LEU A 147 5.22 17.67 -10.25
N THR A 148 4.17 17.01 -9.77
CA THR A 148 3.14 17.64 -8.91
C THR A 148 3.76 18.19 -7.62
N ARG A 149 4.63 17.42 -6.97
CA ARG A 149 5.33 17.87 -5.76
C ARG A 149 6.27 19.04 -6.05
N THR A 150 6.95 19.03 -7.19
CA THR A 150 7.84 20.12 -7.60
C THR A 150 7.07 21.41 -7.83
N LEU A 151 5.91 21.34 -8.48
CA LEU A 151 5.02 22.47 -8.69
C LEU A 151 4.55 23.04 -7.35
N SER A 152 4.00 22.19 -6.47
CA SER A 152 3.54 22.60 -5.14
C SER A 152 4.64 23.23 -4.28
N VAL A 153 5.84 22.65 -4.28
CA VAL A 153 6.98 23.22 -3.55
C VAL A 153 7.39 24.56 -4.15
N THR A 154 7.40 24.69 -5.48
CA THR A 154 7.78 25.94 -6.15
C THR A 154 6.81 27.07 -5.82
N ASP A 155 5.50 26.81 -5.92
CA ASP A 155 4.45 27.75 -5.51
C ASP A 155 4.67 28.25 -4.08
N GLN A 156 4.80 27.33 -3.13
CA GLN A 156 5.00 27.66 -1.70
C GLN A 156 6.25 28.53 -1.48
N ARG A 157 7.31 28.35 -2.27
CA ARG A 157 8.54 29.17 -2.14
C ARG A 157 8.32 30.57 -2.69
N ILE A 158 7.63 30.71 -3.82
CA ILE A 158 7.30 32.02 -4.41
C ILE A 158 6.40 32.81 -3.47
N GLU A 159 5.32 32.19 -2.96
CA GLU A 159 4.42 32.82 -1.97
C GLU A 159 5.20 33.32 -0.76
N LYS A 160 6.06 32.48 -0.17
CA LYS A 160 6.86 32.86 0.99
C LYS A 160 7.80 34.04 0.70
N LEU A 161 8.39 34.10 -0.50
CA LEU A 161 9.28 35.20 -0.88
C LEU A 161 8.49 36.50 -1.10
N ARG A 162 7.29 36.42 -1.70
CA ARG A 162 6.35 37.55 -1.83
C ARG A 162 5.94 38.08 -0.46
N ASP A 163 5.50 37.20 0.43
CA ASP A 163 5.00 37.58 1.77
C ASP A 163 6.09 38.20 2.65
N THR A 164 7.35 37.86 2.41
CA THR A 164 8.51 38.45 3.10
C THR A 164 9.08 39.68 2.41
N GLY A 165 8.44 40.17 1.33
CA GLY A 165 8.86 41.35 0.58
C GLY A 165 10.21 41.20 -0.09
N ARG A 166 10.62 39.98 -0.42
CA ARG A 166 11.91 39.69 -1.07
C ARG A 166 11.82 39.68 -2.59
N ILE A 167 10.61 39.48 -3.11
CA ILE A 167 10.26 39.59 -4.53
C ILE A 167 8.93 40.33 -4.64
N ASP A 168 8.75 41.05 -5.74
CA ASP A 168 7.52 41.79 -6.03
C ASP A 168 6.72 41.04 -7.10
N ILE A 169 5.57 40.48 -6.72
CA ILE A 169 4.64 39.80 -7.61
C ILE A 169 3.24 39.83 -7.00
N GLU A 170 2.21 40.11 -7.79
CA GLU A 170 0.82 40.11 -7.32
C GLU A 170 0.24 38.69 -7.41
N ASP A 171 -0.19 38.30 -8.61
CA ASP A 171 -0.66 36.96 -8.95
C ASP A 171 0.37 36.24 -9.83
N PHE A 172 0.47 34.93 -9.66
CA PHE A 172 1.39 34.10 -10.44
C PHE A 172 0.86 32.68 -10.61
N GLU A 173 1.41 31.98 -11.61
CA GLU A 173 1.13 30.57 -11.88
C GLU A 173 2.45 29.89 -12.23
N VAL A 174 2.68 28.69 -11.68
CA VAL A 174 3.85 27.87 -11.97
C VAL A 174 3.48 26.80 -13.00
N PHE A 175 4.21 26.79 -14.10
CA PHE A 175 4.09 25.75 -15.11
C PHE A 175 5.35 24.87 -15.08
N LEU A 176 5.15 23.56 -15.16
CA LEU A 176 6.22 22.58 -15.28
C LEU A 176 5.92 21.69 -16.47
N ASP A 177 6.83 21.68 -17.44
CA ASP A 177 6.74 20.87 -18.64
C ASP A 177 7.95 19.92 -18.69
N ALA A 178 7.67 18.63 -18.86
CA ALA A 178 8.68 17.58 -18.96
C ALA A 178 8.56 16.93 -20.33
N GLN A 179 9.60 17.05 -21.14
CA GLN A 179 9.62 16.57 -22.52
C GLN A 179 10.72 15.56 -22.79
N VAL A 180 10.44 14.66 -23.72
CA VAL A 180 11.39 13.71 -24.29
C VAL A 180 11.68 14.14 -25.73
N LEU A 181 12.95 14.45 -26.03
CA LEU A 181 13.43 14.70 -27.38
C LEU A 181 14.06 13.43 -27.96
N CYS A 182 13.48 12.91 -29.04
CA CYS A 182 14.13 11.87 -29.83
C CYS A 182 15.30 12.47 -30.62
N GLN A 183 16.53 12.08 -30.28
CA GLN A 183 17.73 12.57 -30.98
C GLN A 183 17.87 12.00 -32.41
N SER A 184 17.12 10.96 -32.76
CA SER A 184 17.17 10.34 -34.09
C SER A 184 16.33 11.09 -35.13
N CYS A 185 15.10 11.49 -34.79
CA CYS A 185 14.19 12.16 -35.72
C CYS A 185 13.88 13.63 -35.34
N GLY A 186 14.23 14.07 -34.14
CA GLY A 186 13.97 15.42 -33.65
C GLY A 186 12.57 15.64 -33.06
N SER A 187 11.69 14.64 -33.04
CA SER A 187 10.36 14.75 -32.43
C SER A 187 10.45 14.97 -30.92
N GLN A 188 9.55 15.80 -30.40
CA GLN A 188 9.40 16.09 -28.97
C GLN A 188 8.03 15.60 -28.51
N TYR A 189 8.01 14.94 -27.36
CA TYR A 189 6.80 14.39 -26.75
C TYR A 189 6.71 14.85 -25.30
N ALA A 190 5.51 15.08 -24.80
CA ALA A 190 5.32 15.14 -23.35
C ALA A 190 5.74 13.79 -22.74
N VAL A 191 6.33 13.79 -21.54
CA VAL A 191 6.76 12.53 -20.90
C VAL A 191 5.61 11.52 -20.78
N ALA A 192 4.40 11.97 -20.44
CA ALA A 192 3.22 11.09 -20.38
C ALA A 192 2.90 10.45 -21.74
N GLU A 193 2.82 11.27 -22.78
CA GLU A 193 2.57 10.80 -24.15
C GLU A 193 3.65 9.82 -24.63
N PHE A 194 4.93 10.09 -24.35
CA PHE A 194 6.03 9.20 -24.73
C PHE A 194 5.92 7.82 -24.08
N PHE A 195 5.51 7.76 -22.82
CA PHE A 195 5.30 6.50 -22.10
C PHE A 195 4.06 5.77 -22.61
N GLU A 196 2.94 6.48 -22.81
CA GLU A 196 1.70 5.91 -23.35
C GLU A 196 1.88 5.34 -24.77
N GLN A 197 2.67 5.99 -25.62
CA GLN A 197 2.99 5.51 -26.97
C GLN A 197 4.00 4.36 -26.97
N GLY A 198 4.67 4.07 -25.86
CA GLY A 198 5.72 3.04 -25.78
C GLY A 198 7.01 3.45 -26.51
N GLY A 199 7.26 4.74 -26.69
CA GLY A 199 8.46 5.28 -27.34
C GLY A 199 8.19 6.24 -28.50
N CYS A 200 9.23 6.50 -29.27
CA CYS A 200 9.17 7.43 -30.40
C CYS A 200 8.72 6.70 -31.67
N GLU A 201 7.75 7.27 -32.38
CA GLU A 201 7.20 6.72 -33.64
C GLU A 201 8.28 6.33 -34.66
N CYS A 202 9.37 7.11 -34.78
CA CYS A 202 10.45 6.81 -35.74
C CYS A 202 11.29 5.56 -35.41
N GLN A 203 11.12 4.98 -34.21
CA GLN A 203 11.80 3.76 -33.76
C GLN A 203 10.83 2.59 -33.59
N GLN A 204 9.53 2.83 -33.81
CA GLN A 204 8.50 1.82 -33.80
C GLN A 204 8.27 1.40 -35.25
N ASP A 205 8.34 0.10 -35.52
CA ASP A 205 8.11 -0.48 -36.86
C ASP A 205 6.63 -0.43 -37.28
#